data_AF-A0A812KKS5-F1
#
_entry.id   AF-A0A812KKS5-F1
#
_cell.length_a   1.000
_cell.length_b   1.000
_cell.length_c   1.000
_cell.angle_alpha   90.00
_cell.angle_beta   90.00
_cell.angle_gamma   90.00
#
_symmetry.space_group_name_H-M   'P 1'
#
loop_
_entity.id
_entity.type
_entity.pdbx_description
1 polymer ?
#
loop_
_entity_poly.entity_id
_entity_poly.type
_entity_poly.pdbx_seq_one_letter_code
_entity_poly.pdbx_strand_id
1 'polypeptide(L)'
;AATLRAETMPGQTNCWILPSGQYGCYKGPGLEVYVCSHRAARNMSFQDILQPWGKPYCYMEVSGQELLGKKVKAPTTKFDHVFVLPLPTIKMDKGTGVVTSVPSDSPDDYAAYMDLMKSDKKREFFGVKKEWVVPFDLIPIIDVEIDGEIRTMAAQYMCEKLGVQSINDRVKLAEAHDTCYKLGFDKGVMSTGPFKGQPVKKAKVEFRNVMIQAKQAFTYSEPEKKVISRSGDECVVAAIDQWYLKYGEESWKGQIEGHLQSSNFVSYNDRIKESFEDAIGWLKEWACSRSFGLGTQALVPRVATCVVIVENTGRYLGTSSSSSSHCRDAQTLHIPVMLPLRWSRDVPVCQGGTSAP
;
A
#
# COMPACT_ATOMS: atom_id res chain seq x y z
N ALA A 1 3.39 6.31 2.90
CA ALA A 1 2.66 5.25 3.61
C ALA A 1 1.81 4.46 2.63
N ALA A 2 1.71 3.14 2.76
CA ALA A 2 0.93 2.32 1.82
C ALA A 2 -0.52 2.12 2.30
N THR A 3 -1.49 2.28 1.41
CA THR A 3 -2.92 2.04 1.70
C THR A 3 -3.62 1.33 0.54
N LEU A 4 -4.64 0.52 0.86
CA LEU A 4 -5.56 -0.07 -0.11
C LEU A 4 -6.88 0.70 -0.21
N ARG A 5 -7.11 1.68 0.66
CA ARG A 5 -8.37 2.43 0.80
C ARG A 5 -8.09 3.92 0.65
N ALA A 6 -7.88 4.35 -0.58
CA ALA A 6 -7.57 5.73 -0.91
C ALA A 6 -8.68 6.72 -0.50
N GLU A 7 -9.92 6.26 -0.58
CA GLU A 7 -11.10 7.04 -0.25
C GLU A 7 -11.14 7.49 1.22
N THR A 8 -10.43 6.80 2.12
CA THR A 8 -10.43 7.12 3.56
C THR A 8 -9.35 8.13 3.96
N MET A 9 -8.53 8.59 3.02
CA MET A 9 -7.44 9.53 3.33
C MET A 9 -7.86 10.90 3.90
N PRO A 10 -9.06 11.46 3.57
CA PRO A 10 -9.51 12.72 4.16
C PRO A 10 -9.71 12.70 5.68
N GLY A 11 -9.87 11.53 6.32
CA GLY A 11 -10.05 11.42 7.77
C GLY A 11 -8.82 10.89 8.49
N GLN A 12 -7.63 11.15 7.96
CA GLN A 12 -6.39 10.88 8.67
C GLN A 12 -6.26 11.76 9.92
N THR A 13 -6.02 11.12 11.06
CA THR A 13 -5.73 11.76 12.36
C THR A 13 -4.25 11.77 12.69
N ASN A 14 -3.53 10.71 12.29
CA ASN A 14 -2.10 10.52 12.57
C ASN A 14 -1.46 9.55 11.57
N CYS A 15 -0.14 9.41 11.67
CA CYS A 15 0.65 8.44 10.93
C CYS A 15 1.20 7.40 11.91
N TRP A 16 1.08 6.12 11.61
CA TRP A 16 1.62 5.05 12.43
C TRP A 16 2.99 4.59 11.98
N ILE A 17 3.87 4.32 12.95
CA ILE A 17 5.18 3.74 12.72
C ILE A 17 5.52 2.70 13.78
N LEU A 18 6.31 1.69 13.41
CA LEU A 18 6.80 0.69 14.35
C LEU A 18 8.02 1.25 15.09
N PRO A 19 7.97 1.49 16.42
CA PRO A 19 9.08 2.12 17.13
C PRO A 19 10.37 1.30 17.09
N SER A 20 10.26 -0.03 17.12
CA SER A 20 11.39 -0.97 17.00
C SER A 20 11.78 -1.26 15.54
N GLY A 21 11.06 -0.70 14.57
CA GLY A 21 11.32 -0.89 13.14
C GLY A 21 12.53 -0.09 12.68
N GLN A 22 13.26 -0.64 11.71
CA GLN A 22 14.35 0.04 11.00
C GLN A 22 13.84 0.62 9.68
N TYR A 23 14.12 1.89 9.45
CA TYR A 23 13.71 2.65 8.27
C TYR A 23 14.93 3.27 7.59
N GLY A 24 14.81 3.59 6.30
CA GLY A 24 15.84 4.31 5.56
C GLY A 24 15.29 5.58 4.92
N CYS A 25 16.15 6.58 4.78
CA CYS A 25 15.92 7.79 4.01
C CYS A 25 16.49 7.59 2.60
N TYR A 26 15.62 7.31 1.63
CA TYR A 26 15.99 7.02 0.25
C TYR A 26 15.82 8.24 -0.66
N LYS A 27 16.69 8.36 -1.65
CA LYS A 27 16.59 9.40 -2.69
C LYS A 27 15.37 9.13 -3.58
N GLY A 28 14.35 9.97 -3.45
CA GLY A 28 13.19 10.00 -4.33
C GLY A 28 13.46 10.76 -5.63
N PRO A 29 12.44 10.89 -6.50
CA PRO A 29 12.53 11.69 -7.71
C PRO A 29 12.83 13.17 -7.40
N GLY A 30 13.71 13.78 -8.18
CA GLY A 30 14.08 15.19 -8.00
C GLY A 30 14.84 15.46 -6.70
N LEU A 31 14.26 16.27 -5.82
CA LEU A 31 14.82 16.67 -4.51
C LEU A 31 14.13 15.99 -3.33
N GLU A 32 13.27 15.00 -3.59
CA GLU A 32 12.47 14.35 -2.56
C GLU A 32 13.28 13.27 -1.83
N VAL A 33 12.93 13.05 -0.55
CA VAL A 33 13.50 11.98 0.28
C VAL A 33 12.35 11.15 0.82
N TYR A 34 12.37 9.84 0.55
CA TYR A 34 11.35 8.92 0.99
C TYR A 34 11.81 8.18 2.24
N VAL A 35 10.96 8.13 3.25
CA VAL A 35 11.19 7.37 4.48
C VAL A 35 10.32 6.12 4.45
N CYS A 36 10.95 4.95 4.36
CA CYS A 36 10.25 3.66 4.31
C CYS A 36 11.16 2.51 4.76
N SER A 37 10.58 1.31 4.90
CA SER A 37 11.35 0.10 5.18
C SER A 37 12.29 -0.25 4.03
N HIS A 38 13.41 -0.91 4.33
CA HIS A 38 14.39 -1.34 3.31
C HIS A 38 13.76 -2.22 2.22
N ARG A 39 12.84 -3.12 2.61
CA ARG A 39 12.12 -3.97 1.66
C ARG A 39 11.26 -3.15 0.70
N ALA A 40 10.53 -2.16 1.21
CA ALA A 40 9.69 -1.31 0.40
C ALA A 40 10.51 -0.47 -0.57
N ALA A 41 11.61 0.12 -0.12
CA ALA A 41 12.52 0.88 -0.98
C ALA A 41 13.08 0.01 -2.11
N ARG A 42 13.44 -1.24 -1.81
CA ARG A 42 13.91 -2.18 -2.82
C ARG A 42 12.82 -2.52 -3.84
N ASN A 43 11.61 -2.84 -3.41
CA ASN A 43 10.46 -3.03 -4.30
C ASN A 43 10.22 -1.81 -5.20
N MET A 44 10.24 -0.61 -4.62
CA MET A 44 10.10 0.65 -5.37
C MET A 44 11.21 0.84 -6.41
N SER A 45 12.44 0.40 -6.11
CA SER A 45 13.55 0.48 -7.06
C SER A 45 13.38 -0.42 -8.28
N PHE A 46 12.66 -1.54 -8.12
CA PHE A 46 12.33 -2.44 -9.23
C PHE A 46 11.16 -1.95 -10.08
N GLN A 47 10.40 -0.96 -9.59
CA GLN A 47 9.25 -0.35 -10.25
C GLN A 47 9.57 1.04 -10.83
N ASP A 48 10.85 1.36 -11.01
CA ASP A 48 11.35 2.65 -11.51
C ASP A 48 10.96 3.89 -10.67
N ILE A 49 10.53 3.69 -9.43
CA ILE A 49 10.18 4.78 -8.51
C ILE A 49 11.45 5.34 -7.84
N LEU A 50 12.33 4.43 -7.38
CA LEU A 50 13.62 4.78 -6.77
C LEU A 50 14.76 4.34 -7.66
N GLN A 51 15.84 5.12 -7.69
CA GLN A 51 17.02 4.82 -8.50
C GLN A 51 18.27 4.66 -7.64
N PRO A 52 19.27 3.87 -8.10
CA PRO A 52 19.27 3.02 -9.29
C PRO A 52 18.45 1.72 -9.12
N TRP A 53 18.07 1.11 -10.25
CA TRP A 53 17.22 -0.09 -10.30
C TRP A 53 17.80 -1.24 -9.46
N GLY A 54 16.98 -1.82 -8.58
CA GLY A 54 17.35 -2.91 -7.66
C GLY A 54 18.24 -2.52 -6.46
N LYS A 55 18.81 -1.30 -6.43
CA LYS A 55 19.70 -0.83 -5.36
C LYS A 55 19.42 0.65 -5.04
N PRO A 56 18.32 0.96 -4.33
CA PRO A 56 17.93 2.35 -4.06
C PRO A 56 19.02 3.05 -3.24
N TYR A 57 19.29 4.32 -3.57
CA TYR A 57 20.28 5.12 -2.85
C TYR A 57 19.74 5.53 -1.47
N CYS A 58 20.35 5.01 -0.40
CA CYS A 58 20.03 5.34 0.99
C CYS A 58 21.00 6.42 1.49
N TYR A 59 20.47 7.56 1.95
CA TYR A 59 21.27 8.61 2.58
C TYR A 59 21.66 8.25 4.01
N MET A 60 20.70 7.73 4.77
CA MET A 60 20.88 7.32 6.16
C MET A 60 19.80 6.35 6.60
N GLU A 61 20.12 5.56 7.63
CA GLU A 61 19.19 4.70 8.34
C GLU A 61 18.66 5.44 9.57
N VAL A 62 17.40 5.18 9.90
CA VAL A 62 16.66 5.88 10.96
C VAL A 62 15.83 4.86 11.73
N SER A 63 15.90 4.93 13.05
CA SER A 63 15.02 4.15 13.93
C SER A 63 13.60 4.70 13.90
N GLY A 64 12.60 3.81 13.95
CA GLY A 64 11.20 4.21 14.09
C GLY A 64 10.94 5.08 15.33
N GLN A 65 11.74 4.91 16.38
CA GLN A 65 11.67 5.73 17.60
C GLN A 65 12.06 7.20 17.36
N GLU A 66 13.01 7.47 16.47
CA GLU A 66 13.46 8.83 16.14
C GLU A 66 12.43 9.61 15.32
N LEU A 67 11.54 8.88 14.63
CA LEU A 67 10.48 9.42 13.80
C LEU A 67 9.22 9.77 14.62
N LEU A 68 9.10 9.30 15.86
CA LEU A 68 7.97 9.60 16.73
C LEU A 68 7.87 11.10 17.03
N GLY A 69 6.64 11.62 17.00
CA GLY A 69 6.36 13.03 17.31
C GLY A 69 6.75 14.03 16.22
N LYS A 70 7.27 13.58 15.09
CA LYS A 70 7.50 14.46 13.93
C LYS A 70 6.15 14.90 13.34
N LYS A 71 6.10 16.14 12.90
CA LYS A 71 4.94 16.71 12.19
C LYS A 71 5.01 16.32 10.72
N VAL A 72 3.91 15.77 10.22
CA VAL A 72 3.78 15.38 8.83
C VAL A 72 2.56 16.03 8.23
N LYS A 73 2.67 16.48 6.97
CA LYS A 73 1.52 17.00 6.24
C LYS A 73 0.85 15.83 5.53
N ALA A 74 -0.28 15.43 6.05
CA ALA A 74 -1.10 14.42 5.43
C ALA A 74 -1.80 14.99 4.18
N PRO A 75 -1.81 14.28 3.04
CA PRO A 75 -2.57 14.73 1.88
C PRO A 75 -4.08 14.68 2.19
N THR A 76 -4.85 15.65 1.67
CA THR A 76 -6.33 15.68 1.69
C THR A 76 -7.03 15.76 3.06
N THR A 77 -6.31 15.67 4.19
CA THR A 77 -6.90 15.83 5.52
C THR A 77 -7.31 17.28 5.81
N LYS A 78 -8.26 17.46 6.73
CA LYS A 78 -8.66 18.79 7.25
C LYS A 78 -7.59 19.41 8.16
N PHE A 79 -6.74 18.59 8.76
CA PHE A 79 -5.71 19.06 9.66
C PHE A 79 -4.50 19.62 8.90
N ASP A 80 -3.97 20.77 9.31
CA ASP A 80 -2.78 21.35 8.68
C ASP A 80 -1.55 20.43 8.79
N HIS A 81 -1.43 19.73 9.92
CA HIS A 81 -0.42 18.71 10.15
C HIS A 81 -0.95 17.63 11.08
N VAL A 82 -0.38 16.43 10.99
CA VAL A 82 -0.62 15.33 11.91
C VAL A 82 0.71 14.83 12.48
N PHE A 83 0.67 14.02 13.52
CA PHE A 83 1.87 13.49 14.18
C PHE A 83 2.14 12.03 13.82
N VAL A 84 3.41 11.65 13.90
CA VAL A 84 3.82 10.24 13.85
C VAL A 84 3.68 9.63 15.24
N LEU A 85 2.87 8.58 15.35
CA LEU A 85 2.53 7.86 16.58
C LEU A 85 2.99 6.39 16.52
N PRO A 86 3.23 5.76 17.68
CA PRO A 86 3.74 4.40 17.75
C PRO A 86 2.62 3.37 17.53
N LEU A 87 2.89 2.35 16.71
CA LEU A 87 2.02 1.18 16.56
C LEU A 87 2.86 -0.11 16.56
N PRO A 88 2.90 -0.87 17.68
CA PRO A 88 3.75 -2.04 17.81
C PRO A 88 3.29 -3.25 16.99
N THR A 89 2.06 -3.22 16.46
CA THR A 89 1.47 -4.33 15.68
C THR A 89 1.75 -4.26 14.18
N ILE A 90 2.43 -3.19 13.71
CA ILE A 90 2.81 -3.04 12.30
C ILE A 90 3.73 -4.18 11.90
N LYS A 91 3.41 -4.81 10.77
CA LYS A 91 4.29 -5.81 10.16
C LYS A 91 5.15 -5.13 9.09
N MET A 92 6.48 -5.18 9.28
CA MET A 92 7.46 -4.58 8.37
C MET A 92 7.59 -5.33 7.04
N ASP A 93 6.97 -6.51 6.94
CA ASP A 93 6.90 -7.35 5.75
C ASP A 93 5.71 -7.01 4.84
N LYS A 94 4.95 -5.94 5.12
CA LYS A 94 3.83 -5.49 4.31
C LYS A 94 3.85 -3.98 4.12
N GLY A 95 3.55 -3.53 2.90
CA GLY A 95 3.55 -2.13 2.54
C GLY A 95 4.92 -1.46 2.74
N THR A 96 4.88 -0.22 3.20
CA THR A 96 6.08 0.62 3.39
C THR A 96 6.65 0.58 4.80
N GLY A 97 6.05 -0.18 5.72
CA GLY A 97 6.31 -0.10 7.15
C GLY A 97 5.77 1.19 7.81
N VAL A 98 5.15 2.07 7.04
CA VAL A 98 4.47 3.29 7.50
C VAL A 98 3.00 3.19 7.11
N VAL A 99 2.11 3.32 8.09
CA VAL A 99 0.66 3.11 7.92
C VAL A 99 -0.07 4.41 8.22
N THR A 100 -1.08 4.76 7.43
CA THR A 100 -1.95 5.90 7.70
C THR A 100 -3.00 5.53 8.72
N SER A 101 -3.26 6.38 9.71
CA SER A 101 -4.32 6.15 10.69
C SER A 101 -5.62 6.78 10.24
N VAL A 102 -6.68 5.97 10.10
CA VAL A 102 -8.05 6.46 9.86
C VAL A 102 -9.02 5.83 10.87
N PRO A 103 -9.07 6.34 12.12
CA PRO A 103 -9.84 5.75 13.21
C PRO A 103 -11.36 5.68 12.99
N SER A 104 -11.91 6.44 12.04
CA SER A 104 -13.36 6.40 11.71
C SER A 104 -13.80 5.10 11.04
N ASP A 105 -12.91 4.51 10.24
CA ASP A 105 -13.22 3.45 9.27
C ASP A 105 -12.35 2.20 9.41
N SER A 106 -11.33 2.26 10.28
CA SER A 106 -10.40 1.18 10.58
C SER A 106 -10.44 0.84 12.08
N PRO A 107 -11.00 -0.32 12.47
CA PRO A 107 -11.08 -0.75 13.88
C PRO A 107 -9.73 -0.85 14.58
N ASP A 108 -8.69 -1.30 13.85
CA ASP A 108 -7.33 -1.37 14.38
C ASP A 108 -6.78 0.02 14.74
N ASP A 109 -7.05 1.01 13.89
CA ASP A 109 -6.65 2.40 14.13
C ASP A 109 -7.43 3.00 15.30
N TYR A 110 -8.74 2.74 15.37
CA TYR A 110 -9.59 3.20 16.48
C TYR A 110 -9.10 2.67 17.83
N ALA A 111 -8.85 1.36 17.93
CA ALA A 111 -8.37 0.73 19.15
C ALA A 111 -7.00 1.28 19.57
N ALA A 112 -6.06 1.40 18.64
CA ALA A 112 -4.73 1.95 18.89
C ALA A 112 -4.78 3.42 19.33
N TYR A 113 -5.62 4.21 18.66
CA TYR A 113 -5.78 5.62 18.93
C TYR A 113 -6.42 5.86 20.31
N MET A 114 -7.50 5.12 20.61
CA MET A 114 -8.17 5.19 21.91
C MET A 114 -7.29 4.70 23.05
N ASP A 115 -6.45 3.68 22.82
CA ASP A 115 -5.46 3.22 23.78
C ASP A 115 -4.48 4.34 24.17
N LEU A 116 -3.98 5.09 23.18
CA LEU A 116 -3.11 6.25 23.39
C LEU A 116 -3.86 7.44 23.98
N MET A 117 -5.17 7.58 23.75
CA MET A 117 -6.00 8.65 24.28
C MET A 117 -6.38 8.42 25.76
N LYS A 118 -6.65 7.19 26.16
CA LYS A 118 -7.11 6.83 27.52
C LYS A 118 -5.97 6.57 28.50
N SER A 119 -4.84 6.03 28.05
CA SER A 119 -3.76 5.57 28.95
C SER A 119 -2.57 6.52 28.99
N ASP A 120 -2.43 7.28 30.09
CA ASP A 120 -1.23 8.10 30.36
C ASP A 120 0.04 7.24 30.41
N LYS A 121 -0.02 6.06 31.02
CA LYS A 121 1.13 5.15 31.13
C LYS A 121 1.67 4.70 29.77
N LYS A 122 0.79 4.40 28.80
CA LYS A 122 1.21 4.04 27.43
C LYS A 122 1.85 5.24 26.73
N ARG A 123 1.32 6.44 26.93
CA ARG A 123 1.92 7.67 26.38
C ARG A 123 3.33 7.89 26.92
N GLU A 124 3.51 7.78 28.24
CA GLU A 124 4.82 7.92 28.88
C GLU A 124 5.81 6.85 28.41
N PHE A 125 5.37 5.59 28.31
CA PHE A 125 6.20 4.48 27.84
C PHE A 125 6.79 4.71 26.44
N PHE A 126 6.00 5.27 25.52
CA PHE A 126 6.46 5.57 24.15
C PHE A 126 6.99 7.00 23.97
N GLY A 127 6.99 7.84 25.02
CA GLY A 127 7.38 9.24 24.92
C GLY A 127 6.42 10.11 24.10
N VAL A 128 5.15 9.73 24.00
CA VAL A 128 4.10 10.46 23.26
C VAL A 128 3.55 11.59 24.10
N LYS A 129 3.60 12.83 23.59
CA LYS A 129 3.00 13.99 24.26
C LYS A 129 1.48 13.99 24.07
N LYS A 130 0.75 14.40 25.11
CA LYS A 130 -0.73 14.56 25.08
C LYS A 130 -1.20 15.48 23.94
N GLU A 131 -0.42 16.52 23.64
CA GLU A 131 -0.65 17.47 22.56
C GLU A 131 -0.65 16.85 21.16
N TRP A 132 -0.05 15.67 20.98
CA TRP A 132 0.00 15.00 19.68
C TRP A 132 -1.26 14.20 19.36
N VAL A 133 -2.13 13.98 20.36
CA VAL A 133 -3.31 13.11 20.26
C VAL A 133 -4.59 13.91 20.54
N VAL A 134 -4.65 14.65 21.64
CA VAL A 134 -5.89 15.31 22.08
C VAL A 134 -6.52 16.28 21.06
N PRO A 135 -5.77 17.06 20.27
CA PRO A 135 -6.37 18.00 19.32
C PRO A 135 -7.01 17.38 18.08
N PHE A 136 -6.84 16.07 17.85
CA PHE A 136 -7.25 15.41 16.63
C PHE A 136 -8.53 14.60 16.86
N ASP A 137 -9.66 15.22 16.58
CA ASP A 137 -10.96 14.54 16.62
C ASP A 137 -11.14 13.61 15.42
N LEU A 138 -11.96 12.57 15.60
CA LEU A 138 -12.27 11.62 14.54
C LEU A 138 -13.12 12.30 13.46
N ILE A 139 -12.73 12.12 12.20
CA ILE A 139 -13.43 12.68 11.05
C ILE A 139 -14.28 11.58 10.41
N PRO A 140 -15.62 11.68 10.41
CA PRO A 140 -16.46 10.73 9.69
C PRO A 140 -16.33 10.90 8.17
N ILE A 141 -16.10 9.81 7.44
CA ILE A 141 -15.85 9.83 5.99
C ILE A 141 -16.85 8.98 5.21
N ILE A 142 -17.24 7.83 5.76
CA ILE A 142 -18.10 6.86 5.09
C ILE A 142 -19.29 6.55 5.98
N ASP A 143 -20.47 6.63 5.37
CA ASP A 143 -21.72 6.19 5.96
C ASP A 143 -21.97 4.75 5.52
N VAL A 144 -22.08 3.85 6.50
CA VAL A 144 -22.33 2.43 6.27
C VAL A 144 -23.60 2.03 7.00
N GLU A 145 -24.49 1.34 6.29
CA GLU A 145 -25.66 0.74 6.92
C GLU A 145 -25.26 -0.54 7.67
N ILE A 146 -25.33 -0.49 9.01
CA ILE A 146 -25.03 -1.61 9.91
C ILE A 146 -26.25 -1.82 10.80
N ASP A 147 -26.75 -3.05 10.84
CA ASP A 147 -27.94 -3.42 11.64
C ASP A 147 -29.20 -2.57 11.35
N GLY A 148 -29.34 -2.07 10.12
CA GLY A 148 -30.50 -1.27 9.68
C GLY A 148 -30.42 0.22 10.01
N GLU A 149 -29.31 0.70 10.59
CA GLU A 149 -29.06 2.12 10.84
C GLU A 149 -27.82 2.61 10.07
N ILE A 150 -27.88 3.85 9.59
CA ILE A 150 -26.73 4.50 8.93
C ILE A 150 -25.73 4.92 10.02
N ARG A 151 -24.53 4.33 9.98
CA ARG A 151 -23.42 4.64 10.88
C ARG A 151 -22.35 5.43 10.13
N THR A 152 -22.06 6.63 10.62
CA THR A 152 -21.02 7.54 10.10
C THR A 152 -19.62 7.23 10.64
N MET A 153 -19.54 6.42 11.70
CA MET A 153 -18.31 5.96 12.35
C MET A 153 -18.36 4.44 12.56
N ALA A 154 -18.24 3.70 11.46
CA ALA A 154 -18.38 2.23 11.46
C ALA A 154 -17.36 1.55 12.40
N ALA A 155 -16.12 2.02 12.45
CA ALA A 155 -15.08 1.42 13.28
C ALA A 155 -15.37 1.59 14.77
N GLN A 156 -15.78 2.79 15.20
CA GLN A 156 -16.17 3.04 16.58
C GLN A 156 -17.32 2.13 17.03
N TYR A 157 -18.39 2.07 16.22
CA TYR A 157 -19.56 1.27 16.53
C TYR A 157 -19.22 -0.22 16.68
N MET A 158 -18.45 -0.77 15.75
CA MET A 158 -18.07 -2.18 15.80
C MET A 158 -17.13 -2.50 16.96
N CYS A 159 -16.19 -1.60 17.29
CA CYS A 159 -15.33 -1.76 18.46
C CYS A 159 -16.11 -1.73 19.77
N GLU A 160 -17.11 -0.86 19.89
CA GLU A 160 -17.99 -0.79 21.06
C GLU A 160 -18.90 -2.02 21.17
N LYS A 161 -19.52 -2.45 20.05
CA LYS A 161 -20.38 -3.63 19.97
C LYS A 161 -19.66 -4.92 20.37
N LEU A 162 -18.42 -5.10 19.93
CA LEU A 162 -17.60 -6.28 20.26
C LEU A 162 -16.87 -6.16 21.60
N GLY A 163 -16.93 -4.99 22.25
CA GLY A 163 -16.26 -4.71 23.50
C GLY A 163 -14.73 -4.85 23.38
N VAL A 164 -14.15 -4.22 22.36
CA VAL A 164 -12.69 -4.15 22.17
C VAL A 164 -12.11 -3.16 23.17
N GLN A 165 -11.20 -3.62 24.04
CA GLN A 165 -10.61 -2.78 25.08
C GLN A 165 -9.18 -2.35 24.75
N SER A 166 -8.48 -3.14 23.92
CA SER A 166 -7.08 -2.93 23.61
C SER A 166 -6.75 -3.46 22.22
N ILE A 167 -5.70 -2.92 21.61
CA ILE A 167 -5.16 -3.43 20.34
C ILE A 167 -4.74 -4.92 20.38
N ASN A 168 -4.56 -5.47 21.58
CA ASN A 168 -4.18 -6.87 21.75
C ASN A 168 -5.33 -7.86 21.49
N ASP A 169 -6.57 -7.40 21.39
CA ASP A 169 -7.76 -8.23 21.17
C ASP A 169 -7.90 -8.70 19.71
N ARG A 170 -6.88 -9.40 19.19
CA ARG A 170 -6.72 -9.74 17.76
C ARG A 170 -7.91 -10.44 17.13
N VAL A 171 -8.61 -11.31 17.87
CA VAL A 171 -9.75 -12.07 17.33
C VAL A 171 -10.93 -11.14 17.08
N LYS A 172 -11.28 -10.31 18.06
CA LYS A 172 -12.38 -9.34 17.95
C LYS A 172 -12.07 -8.25 16.93
N LEU A 173 -10.82 -7.79 16.88
CA LEU A 173 -10.37 -6.80 15.91
C LEU A 173 -10.42 -7.33 14.48
N ALA A 174 -10.02 -8.59 14.25
CA ALA A 174 -10.14 -9.20 12.93
C ALA A 174 -11.59 -9.30 12.47
N GLU A 175 -12.51 -9.72 13.36
CA GLU A 175 -13.95 -9.76 13.07
C GLU A 175 -14.50 -8.35 12.77
N ALA A 176 -14.15 -7.35 13.58
CA ALA A 176 -14.53 -5.96 13.36
C ALA A 176 -14.00 -5.43 12.03
N HIS A 177 -12.72 -5.68 11.73
CA HIS A 177 -12.05 -5.25 10.50
C HIS A 177 -12.73 -5.85 9.28
N ASP A 178 -12.93 -7.17 9.25
CA ASP A 178 -13.54 -7.85 8.11
C ASP A 178 -14.98 -7.38 7.86
N THR A 179 -15.74 -7.14 8.92
CA THR A 179 -17.12 -6.64 8.84
C THR A 179 -17.15 -5.22 8.31
N CYS A 180 -16.36 -4.30 8.89
CA CYS A 180 -16.27 -2.91 8.45
C CYS A 180 -15.76 -2.81 7.00
N TYR A 181 -14.77 -3.62 6.63
CA TYR A 181 -14.16 -3.58 5.31
C TYR A 181 -15.13 -4.07 4.23
N LYS A 182 -15.81 -5.21 4.45
CA LYS A 182 -16.79 -5.76 3.50
C LYS A 182 -18.00 -4.85 3.35
N LEU A 183 -18.64 -4.48 4.47
CA LEU A 183 -19.82 -3.63 4.45
C LEU A 183 -19.51 -2.22 3.92
N GLY A 184 -18.36 -1.66 4.28
CA GLY A 184 -17.90 -0.36 3.79
C GLY A 184 -17.62 -0.37 2.29
N PHE A 185 -17.14 -1.48 1.73
CA PHE A 185 -16.91 -1.58 0.28
C PHE A 185 -18.21 -1.77 -0.50
N ASP A 186 -19.12 -2.63 -0.02
CA ASP A 186 -20.33 -3.01 -0.75
C ASP A 186 -21.48 -2.01 -0.57
N LYS A 187 -21.66 -1.49 0.64
CA LYS A 187 -22.80 -0.63 1.04
C LYS A 187 -22.38 0.77 1.49
N GLY A 188 -21.08 1.07 1.51
CA GLY A 188 -20.58 2.37 1.97
C GLY A 188 -20.87 3.50 0.98
N VAL A 189 -21.32 4.63 1.51
CA VAL A 189 -21.51 5.88 0.78
C VAL A 189 -20.61 6.95 1.38
N MET A 190 -19.92 7.72 0.53
CA MET A 190 -19.04 8.80 0.98
C MET A 190 -19.88 9.91 1.64
N SER A 191 -19.57 10.27 2.89
CA SER A 191 -20.28 11.31 3.65
C SER A 191 -19.56 12.66 3.61
N THR A 192 -18.24 12.64 3.49
CA THR A 192 -17.38 13.83 3.49
C THR A 192 -16.37 13.81 2.33
N GLY A 193 -15.99 14.99 1.84
CA GLY A 193 -14.94 15.15 0.83
C GLY A 193 -15.47 15.40 -0.59
N PRO A 194 -14.59 15.37 -1.60
CA PRO A 194 -14.92 15.75 -2.98
C PRO A 194 -15.95 14.83 -3.66
N PHE A 195 -16.12 13.59 -3.19
CA PHE A 195 -17.03 12.59 -3.76
C PHE A 195 -18.24 12.30 -2.88
N LYS A 196 -18.69 13.27 -2.08
CA LYS A 196 -19.86 13.12 -1.19
C LYS A 196 -21.09 12.58 -1.96
N GLY A 197 -21.75 11.58 -1.39
CA GLY A 197 -22.93 10.91 -1.94
C GLY A 197 -22.64 9.79 -2.94
N GLN A 198 -21.38 9.55 -3.30
CA GLN A 198 -21.03 8.46 -4.20
C GLN A 198 -20.77 7.13 -3.47
N PRO A 199 -21.03 5.98 -4.12
CA PRO A 199 -20.62 4.68 -3.59
C PRO A 199 -19.10 4.55 -3.47
N VAL A 200 -18.62 3.96 -2.37
CA VAL A 200 -17.19 3.76 -2.06
C VAL A 200 -16.44 3.07 -3.20
N LYS A 201 -17.06 2.07 -3.86
CA LYS A 201 -16.45 1.34 -4.98
C LYS A 201 -16.04 2.24 -6.15
N LYS A 202 -16.83 3.27 -6.46
CA LYS A 202 -16.51 4.25 -7.52
C LYS A 202 -15.54 5.31 -7.00
N ALA A 203 -15.85 5.87 -5.83
CA ALA A 203 -15.04 6.93 -5.20
C ALA A 203 -13.59 6.48 -4.98
N LYS A 204 -13.35 5.21 -4.63
CA LYS A 204 -12.00 4.65 -4.45
C LYS A 204 -11.10 4.79 -5.69
N VAL A 205 -11.64 4.54 -6.88
CA VAL A 205 -10.87 4.62 -8.13
C VAL A 205 -10.69 6.08 -8.56
N GLU A 206 -11.74 6.89 -8.45
CA GLU A 206 -11.67 8.31 -8.80
C GLU A 206 -10.70 9.08 -7.87
N PHE A 207 -10.79 8.84 -6.55
CA PHE A 207 -9.91 9.47 -5.57
C PHE A 207 -8.45 9.06 -5.74
N ARG A 208 -8.18 7.78 -6.08
CA ARG A 208 -6.84 7.32 -6.48
C ARG A 208 -6.28 8.17 -7.61
N ASN A 209 -7.06 8.35 -8.67
CA ASN A 209 -6.62 9.04 -9.87
C ASN A 209 -6.38 10.52 -9.60
N VAL A 210 -7.26 11.17 -8.83
CA VAL A 210 -7.11 12.57 -8.41
C VAL A 210 -5.83 12.78 -7.59
N MET A 211 -5.55 11.91 -6.61
CA MET A 211 -4.32 12.03 -5.81
C MET A 211 -3.04 11.82 -6.63
N ILE A 212 -3.06 10.88 -7.58
CA ILE A 212 -1.93 10.63 -8.47
C ILE A 212 -1.71 11.83 -9.40
N GLN A 213 -2.78 12.39 -9.98
CA GLN A 213 -2.70 13.60 -10.82
C GLN A 213 -2.18 14.80 -10.03
N ALA A 214 -2.58 14.94 -8.76
CA ALA A 214 -2.08 15.97 -7.86
C ALA A 214 -0.65 15.71 -7.34
N LYS A 215 0.00 14.61 -7.77
CA LYS A 215 1.32 14.16 -7.29
C LYS A 215 1.41 13.97 -5.77
N GLN A 216 0.28 13.69 -5.12
CA GLN A 216 0.19 13.43 -3.68
C GLN A 216 0.26 11.93 -3.35
N ALA A 217 0.13 11.07 -4.37
CA ALA A 217 0.28 9.63 -4.24
C ALA A 217 0.91 9.05 -5.50
N PHE A 218 1.50 7.87 -5.38
CA PHE A 218 1.96 7.06 -6.51
C PHE A 218 1.54 5.60 -6.33
N THR A 219 1.46 4.87 -7.45
CA THR A 219 1.17 3.43 -7.43
C THR A 219 2.39 2.68 -6.93
N TYR A 220 2.19 1.77 -5.98
CA TYR A 220 3.22 0.88 -5.45
C TYR A 220 2.65 -0.54 -5.37
N SER A 221 3.22 -1.45 -6.14
CA SER A 221 2.73 -2.82 -6.20
C SER A 221 3.61 -3.73 -5.33
N GLU A 222 3.00 -4.67 -4.62
CA GLU A 222 3.74 -5.69 -3.86
C GLU A 222 3.08 -7.06 -3.97
N PRO A 223 3.83 -8.17 -3.80
CA PRO A 223 3.24 -9.49 -3.77
C PRO A 223 2.28 -9.61 -2.57
N GLU A 224 1.09 -10.17 -2.79
CA GLU A 224 0.07 -10.32 -1.74
C GLU A 224 0.56 -11.18 -0.55
N LYS A 225 1.36 -12.20 -0.86
CA LYS A 225 2.01 -13.09 0.10
C LYS A 225 3.50 -13.12 -0.19
N LYS A 226 4.31 -13.52 0.79
CA LYS A 226 5.73 -13.77 0.57
C LYS A 226 5.87 -14.85 -0.52
N VAL A 227 6.47 -14.47 -1.64
CA VAL A 227 6.78 -15.38 -2.75
C VAL A 227 8.27 -15.67 -2.69
N ILE A 228 8.63 -16.95 -2.64
CA ILE A 228 10.01 -17.41 -2.67
C ILE A 228 10.23 -18.11 -4.00
N SER A 229 11.28 -17.72 -4.69
CA SER A 229 11.68 -18.30 -5.97
C SER A 229 12.34 -19.67 -5.80
N ARG A 230 12.62 -20.34 -6.93
CA ARG A 230 13.33 -21.63 -6.91
C ARG A 230 14.79 -21.51 -6.46
N SER A 231 15.42 -20.33 -6.65
CA SER A 231 16.79 -20.07 -6.19
C SER A 231 16.87 -19.81 -4.69
N GLY A 232 15.73 -19.65 -4.01
CA GLY A 232 15.63 -19.28 -2.60
C GLY A 232 15.49 -17.78 -2.35
N ASP A 233 15.53 -16.95 -3.39
CA ASP A 233 15.34 -15.51 -3.28
C ASP A 233 13.88 -15.12 -3.04
N GLU A 234 13.64 -14.13 -2.18
CA GLU A 234 12.34 -13.49 -2.01
C GLU A 234 12.02 -12.62 -3.23
N CYS A 235 10.87 -12.86 -3.86
CA CYS A 235 10.47 -12.16 -5.06
C CYS A 235 9.88 -10.77 -4.76
N VAL A 236 10.05 -9.89 -5.73
CA VAL A 236 9.62 -8.50 -5.72
C VAL A 236 8.79 -8.22 -6.97
N VAL A 237 7.94 -7.19 -6.94
CA VAL A 237 7.23 -6.72 -8.14
C VAL A 237 8.11 -5.69 -8.85
N ALA A 238 8.33 -5.89 -10.15
CA ALA A 238 9.15 -5.07 -11.00
C ALA A 238 8.40 -4.59 -12.24
N ALA A 239 8.68 -3.37 -12.69
CA ALA A 239 8.26 -2.88 -14.00
C ALA A 239 9.38 -3.21 -15.00
N ILE A 240 9.11 -4.11 -15.96
CA ILE A 240 10.11 -4.56 -16.93
C ILE A 240 9.47 -4.67 -18.31
N ASP A 241 10.25 -4.31 -19.34
CA ASP A 241 9.91 -4.57 -20.73
C ASP A 241 9.91 -6.08 -21.03
N GLN A 242 8.74 -6.63 -21.30
CA GLN A 242 8.55 -8.06 -21.46
C GLN A 242 7.45 -8.39 -22.46
N TRP A 243 7.62 -9.47 -23.21
CA TRP A 243 6.54 -10.06 -24.01
C TRP A 243 5.49 -10.71 -23.11
N TYR A 244 4.23 -10.41 -23.40
CA TYR A 244 3.07 -10.99 -22.73
C TYR A 244 2.00 -11.40 -23.74
N LEU A 245 1.19 -12.38 -23.34
CA LEU A 245 -0.01 -12.82 -24.03
C LEU A 245 -1.21 -12.06 -23.45
N LYS A 246 -2.03 -11.46 -24.31
CA LYS A 246 -3.20 -10.65 -23.94
C LYS A 246 -4.44 -11.52 -23.79
N TYR A 247 -4.45 -12.47 -22.86
CA TYR A 247 -5.62 -13.33 -22.65
C TYR A 247 -6.88 -12.56 -22.20
N GLY A 248 -6.69 -11.38 -21.60
CA GLY A 248 -7.79 -10.50 -21.20
C GLY A 248 -8.47 -9.73 -22.33
N GLU A 249 -8.04 -9.88 -23.60
CA GLU A 249 -8.69 -9.22 -24.72
C GLU A 249 -10.10 -9.79 -24.94
N GLU A 250 -11.14 -8.95 -24.93
CA GLU A 250 -12.54 -9.38 -25.00
C GLU A 250 -12.85 -10.23 -26.25
N SER A 251 -12.23 -9.90 -27.38
CA SER A 251 -12.38 -10.63 -28.65
C SER A 251 -11.90 -12.08 -28.54
N TRP A 252 -10.77 -12.30 -27.86
CA TRP A 252 -10.16 -13.61 -27.66
C TRP A 252 -10.87 -14.36 -26.54
N LYS A 253 -11.16 -13.68 -25.42
CA LYS A 253 -11.89 -14.24 -24.30
C LYS A 253 -13.28 -14.75 -24.72
N GLY A 254 -14.02 -13.97 -25.51
CA GLY A 254 -15.33 -14.38 -26.02
C GLY A 254 -15.30 -15.61 -26.92
N GLN A 255 -14.22 -15.82 -27.69
CA GLN A 255 -14.05 -17.04 -28.48
C GLN A 255 -13.87 -18.28 -27.60
N ILE A 256 -13.08 -18.16 -26.52
CA ILE A 256 -12.85 -19.28 -25.58
C ILE A 256 -14.12 -19.55 -24.76
N GLU A 257 -14.81 -18.52 -24.26
CA GLU A 257 -16.09 -18.66 -23.56
C GLU A 257 -17.14 -19.31 -24.48
N GLY A 258 -17.23 -18.90 -25.74
CA GLY A 258 -18.09 -19.53 -26.73
C GLY A 258 -17.77 -21.00 -26.96
N HIS A 259 -16.49 -21.37 -27.00
CA HIS A 259 -16.07 -22.77 -27.11
C HIS A 259 -16.45 -23.57 -25.85
N LEU A 260 -16.29 -22.99 -24.66
CA LEU A 260 -16.62 -23.63 -23.39
C LEU A 260 -18.12 -23.92 -23.24
N GLN A 261 -18.97 -23.09 -23.84
CA GLN A 261 -20.42 -23.32 -23.91
C GLN A 261 -20.85 -24.17 -25.12
N SER A 262 -19.95 -24.48 -26.03
CA SER A 262 -20.26 -25.30 -27.21
C SER A 262 -20.40 -26.77 -26.84
N SER A 263 -21.17 -27.52 -27.64
CA SER A 263 -21.29 -28.97 -27.52
C SER A 263 -19.98 -29.73 -27.76
N ASN A 264 -18.96 -29.06 -28.30
CA ASN A 264 -17.65 -29.65 -28.59
C ASN A 264 -16.77 -29.73 -27.34
N PHE A 265 -17.09 -28.97 -26.29
CA PHE A 265 -16.37 -29.01 -25.02
C PHE A 265 -17.14 -29.85 -24.01
N VAL A 266 -16.53 -30.94 -23.55
CA VAL A 266 -17.12 -31.83 -22.54
C VAL A 266 -16.17 -31.90 -21.35
N SER A 267 -16.63 -31.42 -20.20
CA SER A 267 -15.94 -31.62 -18.92
C SER A 267 -16.44 -32.89 -18.24
N TYR A 268 -15.58 -33.53 -17.46
CA TYR A 268 -15.95 -34.72 -16.68
C TYR A 268 -16.94 -34.43 -15.54
N ASN A 269 -16.98 -33.18 -15.06
CA ASN A 269 -17.96 -32.70 -14.09
C ASN A 269 -18.22 -31.19 -14.28
N ASP A 270 -19.30 -30.70 -13.68
CA ASP A 270 -19.68 -29.28 -13.76
C ASP A 270 -18.68 -28.38 -13.03
N ARG A 271 -18.14 -28.86 -11.91
CA ARG A 271 -17.15 -28.11 -11.11
C ARG A 271 -15.86 -27.78 -11.89
N ILE A 272 -15.41 -28.66 -12.79
CA ILE A 272 -14.26 -28.40 -13.67
C ILE A 272 -14.62 -27.32 -14.69
N LYS A 273 -15.85 -27.35 -15.22
CA LYS A 273 -16.34 -26.31 -16.14
C LYS A 273 -16.37 -24.94 -15.43
N GLU A 274 -16.93 -24.87 -14.23
CA GLU A 274 -16.90 -23.66 -13.38
C GLU A 274 -15.46 -23.18 -13.14
N SER A 275 -14.52 -24.10 -12.88
CA SER A 275 -13.11 -23.75 -12.69
C SER A 275 -12.47 -23.17 -13.95
N PHE A 276 -12.88 -23.61 -15.15
CA PHE A 276 -12.44 -23.00 -16.41
C PHE A 276 -13.07 -21.61 -16.61
N GLU A 277 -14.36 -21.45 -16.31
CA GLU A 277 -15.04 -20.15 -16.36
C GLU A 277 -14.34 -19.14 -15.44
N ASP A 278 -14.02 -19.54 -14.20
CA ASP A 278 -13.27 -18.74 -13.24
C ASP A 278 -11.87 -18.39 -13.77
N ALA A 279 -11.14 -19.37 -14.32
CA ALA A 279 -9.80 -19.16 -14.84
C ALA A 279 -9.79 -18.18 -16.03
N ILE A 280 -10.74 -18.32 -16.96
CA ILE A 280 -10.90 -17.43 -18.12
C ILE A 280 -11.31 -16.02 -17.66
N GLY A 281 -12.19 -15.92 -16.67
CA GLY A 281 -12.58 -14.65 -16.03
C GLY A 281 -11.41 -13.92 -15.39
N TRP A 282 -10.49 -14.67 -14.80
CA TRP A 282 -9.34 -14.16 -14.03
C TRP A 282 -8.09 -13.89 -14.89
N LEU A 283 -7.90 -14.59 -16.00
CA LEU A 283 -6.76 -14.42 -16.90
C LEU A 283 -6.78 -13.04 -17.58
N LYS A 284 -5.65 -12.34 -17.50
CA LYS A 284 -5.42 -11.04 -18.16
C LYS A 284 -4.16 -11.09 -19.01
N GLU A 285 -3.21 -10.18 -18.77
CA GLU A 285 -1.89 -10.23 -19.37
C GLU A 285 -1.05 -11.33 -18.70
N TRP A 286 -0.47 -12.21 -19.51
CA TRP A 286 0.41 -13.27 -19.04
C TRP A 286 1.81 -13.10 -19.61
N ALA A 287 2.76 -12.79 -18.73
CA ALA A 287 4.16 -12.62 -19.09
C ALA A 287 4.79 -13.94 -19.56
N CYS A 288 5.18 -14.03 -20.84
CA CYS A 288 5.59 -15.28 -21.49
C CYS A 288 7.09 -15.37 -21.87
N SER A 289 7.80 -14.26 -21.96
CA SER A 289 9.26 -14.26 -22.24
C SER A 289 10.09 -14.37 -20.97
N ARG A 290 11.32 -14.87 -21.03
CA ARG A 290 12.23 -14.99 -19.89
C ARG A 290 13.65 -14.63 -20.33
N SER A 291 14.46 -14.09 -19.42
CA SER A 291 15.86 -13.72 -19.70
C SER A 291 16.86 -14.80 -19.31
N PHE A 292 16.43 -15.78 -18.50
CA PHE A 292 17.27 -16.85 -17.99
C PHE A 292 16.50 -18.17 -17.95
N GLY A 293 17.17 -19.26 -18.34
CA GLY A 293 16.59 -20.60 -18.42
C GLY A 293 16.77 -21.22 -19.81
N LEU A 294 16.39 -22.49 -19.94
CA LEU A 294 16.34 -23.20 -21.21
C LEU A 294 15.02 -22.90 -21.92
N GLY A 295 15.04 -22.77 -23.26
CA GLY A 295 13.84 -22.55 -24.05
C GLY A 295 14.13 -22.09 -25.47
N THR A 296 13.09 -21.67 -26.18
CA THR A 296 13.16 -21.15 -27.55
C THR A 296 13.21 -19.63 -27.53
N GLN A 297 14.14 -19.03 -28.28
CA GLN A 297 14.28 -17.58 -28.38
C GLN A 297 13.08 -16.97 -29.12
N ALA A 298 12.51 -15.89 -28.55
CA ALA A 298 11.49 -15.12 -29.23
C ALA A 298 12.11 -14.36 -30.41
N LEU A 299 11.53 -14.51 -31.60
CA LEU A 299 12.06 -13.98 -32.87
C LEU A 299 11.66 -12.51 -33.14
N VAL A 300 11.11 -11.79 -32.16
CA VAL A 300 10.51 -10.45 -32.35
C VAL A 300 11.18 -9.44 -31.41
N PRO A 301 11.43 -8.18 -31.85
CA PRO A 301 12.02 -7.12 -31.01
C PRO A 301 11.04 -6.54 -29.97
N ARG A 302 11.51 -6.28 -28.74
CA ARG A 302 10.69 -5.91 -27.54
C ARG A 302 9.77 -4.70 -27.79
N VAL A 303 8.50 -4.77 -27.37
CA VAL A 303 7.48 -3.74 -27.70
C VAL A 303 6.72 -3.15 -26.50
N ALA A 304 6.79 -3.69 -25.27
CA ALA A 304 5.99 -3.13 -24.17
C ALA A 304 6.48 -3.43 -22.75
N THR A 305 6.28 -2.46 -21.85
CA THR A 305 6.53 -2.54 -20.40
C THR A 305 5.35 -3.17 -19.66
N CYS A 306 5.61 -4.13 -18.77
CA CYS A 306 4.59 -4.75 -17.92
C CYS A 306 5.11 -4.95 -16.49
N VAL A 307 4.18 -5.05 -15.54
CA VAL A 307 4.50 -5.27 -14.11
C VAL A 307 4.50 -6.77 -13.81
N VAL A 308 5.61 -7.26 -13.27
CA VAL A 308 5.91 -8.69 -13.14
C VAL A 308 6.65 -9.01 -11.85
N ILE A 309 6.42 -10.21 -11.31
CA ILE A 309 7.14 -10.68 -10.13
C ILE A 309 8.49 -11.26 -10.57
N VAL A 310 9.58 -10.77 -9.98
CA VAL A 310 10.96 -11.18 -10.30
C VAL A 310 11.76 -11.51 -9.05
N GLU A 311 12.86 -12.23 -9.22
CA GLU A 311 13.79 -12.47 -8.13
C GLU A 311 14.53 -11.20 -7.73
N ASN A 312 15.02 -11.22 -6.49
CA ASN A 312 15.67 -10.09 -5.86
C ASN A 312 16.99 -9.67 -6.54
N THR A 313 17.54 -10.53 -7.39
CA THR A 313 18.73 -10.27 -8.22
C THR A 313 18.40 -9.54 -9.53
N GLY A 314 17.13 -9.26 -9.80
CA GLY A 314 16.66 -8.74 -11.09
C GLY A 314 16.67 -9.80 -12.20
N ARG A 315 17.00 -11.06 -11.88
CA ARG A 315 16.89 -12.18 -12.80
C ARG A 315 15.43 -12.62 -12.87
N TYR A 316 14.91 -12.72 -14.08
CA TYR A 316 13.60 -13.31 -14.30
C TYR A 316 13.74 -14.84 -14.34
N LEU A 317 13.82 -15.43 -13.15
CA LEU A 317 13.80 -16.87 -12.94
C LEU A 317 12.35 -17.30 -12.73
N GLY A 318 11.94 -18.34 -13.46
CA GLY A 318 10.54 -18.75 -13.52
C GLY A 318 9.96 -19.09 -12.14
N THR A 319 9.11 -18.20 -11.61
CA THR A 319 8.02 -18.60 -10.73
C THR A 319 6.90 -19.13 -11.61
N SER A 320 6.72 -20.44 -11.59
CA SER A 320 5.48 -21.09 -12.01
C SER A 320 4.37 -20.57 -11.10
N SER A 321 3.35 -19.90 -11.66
CA SER A 321 2.35 -19.06 -10.98
C SER A 321 2.96 -17.71 -10.52
N SER A 322 2.43 -16.54 -10.84
CA SER A 322 1.09 -16.13 -11.23
C SER A 322 1.16 -14.73 -11.85
N SER A 323 0.15 -14.44 -12.66
CA SER A 323 -0.15 -13.19 -13.33
C SER A 323 -0.17 -11.95 -12.42
N SER A 324 -0.26 -10.78 -13.07
CA SER A 324 -0.56 -9.45 -12.52
C SER A 324 -1.67 -9.37 -11.44
N SER A 325 -2.42 -10.45 -11.19
CA SER A 325 -3.51 -10.56 -10.22
C SER A 325 -3.11 -10.99 -8.80
N HIS A 326 -1.86 -11.43 -8.55
CA HIS A 326 -1.33 -11.63 -7.18
C HIS A 326 -0.53 -10.42 -6.66
N CYS A 327 -0.50 -9.34 -7.44
CA CYS A 327 0.03 -8.06 -7.02
C CYS A 327 -1.07 -7.28 -6.30
N ARG A 328 -0.83 -6.86 -5.06
CA ARG A 328 -1.62 -5.81 -4.44
C ARG A 328 -1.11 -4.48 -4.96
N ASP A 329 -1.93 -3.80 -5.76
CA ASP A 329 -1.72 -2.38 -6.05
C ASP A 329 -2.07 -1.57 -4.81
N ALA A 330 -1.09 -1.37 -3.94
CA ALA A 330 -1.22 -0.42 -2.85
C ALA A 330 -0.90 0.98 -3.38
N GLN A 331 -1.63 1.97 -2.90
CA GLN A 331 -1.24 3.35 -3.12
C GLN A 331 -0.23 3.72 -2.06
N THR A 332 0.95 4.17 -2.47
CA THR A 332 1.86 4.81 -1.52
C THR A 332 1.58 6.31 -1.57
N LEU A 333 1.07 6.81 -0.46
CA LEU A 333 0.87 8.23 -0.25
C LEU A 333 2.21 8.89 -0.01
N HIS A 334 2.40 10.02 -0.69
CA HIS A 334 3.42 10.98 -0.36
C HIS A 334 2.98 11.66 0.94
N ILE A 335 3.68 11.37 2.02
CA ILE A 335 3.49 12.07 3.29
C ILE A 335 4.73 12.96 3.43
N PRO A 336 4.69 14.21 2.91
CA PRO A 336 5.81 15.11 3.10
C PRO A 336 5.96 15.40 4.60
N VAL A 337 7.11 15.05 5.14
CA VAL A 337 7.49 15.43 6.50
C VAL A 337 7.74 16.93 6.50
N MET A 338 6.99 17.69 7.30
CA MET A 338 7.27 19.11 7.50
C MET A 338 8.45 19.23 8.45
N LEU A 339 9.67 19.12 7.90
CA LEU A 339 10.88 19.47 8.63
C LEU A 339 10.97 21.01 8.70
N PRO A 340 11.11 21.61 9.89
CA PRO A 340 11.48 23.01 9.97
C PRO A 340 12.85 23.21 9.32
N LEU A 341 12.98 24.29 8.53
CA LEU A 341 14.13 24.77 7.76
C LEU A 341 15.43 25.04 8.56
N ARG A 342 15.64 24.41 9.72
CA ARG A 342 16.86 24.47 10.52
C ARG A 342 17.65 23.16 10.44
N TRP A 343 18.03 22.77 9.23
CA TRP A 343 19.32 22.11 9.01
C TRP A 343 20.25 23.17 8.42
N SER A 344 20.57 24.18 9.25
CA SER A 344 21.54 25.20 8.89
C SER A 344 22.93 24.56 8.92
N ARG A 345 23.53 24.47 7.72
CA ARG A 345 24.96 24.56 7.43
C ARG A 345 25.90 24.23 8.59
N ASP A 346 26.47 23.03 8.55
CA ASP A 346 27.86 22.80 8.92
C ASP A 346 28.42 21.71 8.01
N VAL A 347 28.59 22.09 6.74
CA VAL A 347 29.52 21.40 5.83
C VAL A 347 30.83 22.17 5.94
N PRO A 348 31.95 21.56 6.36
CA PRO A 348 33.24 22.21 6.26
C PRO A 348 33.53 22.44 4.78
N VAL A 349 33.61 23.71 4.40
CA VAL A 349 34.05 24.15 3.09
C VAL A 349 35.53 23.79 2.97
N CYS A 350 35.85 22.71 2.24
CA CYS A 350 37.18 22.51 1.70
C CYS A 350 37.42 23.59 0.64
N GLN A 351 38.03 24.71 1.05
CA GLN A 351 38.57 25.70 0.13
C GLN A 351 39.75 25.07 -0.62
N GLY A 352 39.51 24.61 -1.84
CA GLY A 352 40.56 24.35 -2.81
C GLY A 352 41.08 25.68 -3.35
N GLY A 353 42.17 26.18 -2.76
CA GLY A 353 42.95 27.28 -3.34
C GLY A 353 43.79 26.74 -4.49
N THR A 354 43.37 27.02 -5.73
CA THR A 354 44.23 26.99 -6.90
C THR A 354 44.92 28.35 -7.02
N SER A 355 46.23 28.37 -6.78
CA SER A 355 47.13 29.47 -7.15
C SER A 355 48.26 28.90 -8.00
N ALA A 356 48.31 29.34 -9.25
CA ALA A 356 49.45 29.34 -10.15
C ALA A 356 49.26 30.59 -11.03
N PRO A 357 50.33 31.26 -11.49
CA PRO A 357 51.71 30.80 -11.65
C PRO A 357 52.67 31.15 -10.51
#